data_AF-G9L3Q9-F1
#
_entry.id   AF-G9L3Q9-F1
#
_cell.length_a   1.000
_cell.length_b   1.000
_cell.length_c   1.000
_cell.angle_alpha   90.00
_cell.angle_beta   90.00
_cell.angle_gamma   90.00
#
_symmetry.space_group_name_H-M   'P 1'
#
loop_
_entity.id
_entity.type
_entity.pdbx_description
1 polymer ?
#
loop_
_entity_poly.entity_id
_entity_poly.type
_entity_poly.pdbx_seq_one_letter_code
_entity_poly.pdbx_strand_id
1 'polypeptide(L)'
;WDRDDAVEEAIWKLQMFYGNGAERKSYEELLRARPKGKIPTSRIITLKAEEAGELSVKLDPYIRTQRRDLDGESAQTQIWPLIKHVEVTLPKSELIPEGVVLVDIPGTGDFNSKRDEMWKKTIDKCSVIWVISDIERVSGGRAHEDLLNESIKACQRGFCRDVALVVTKTDKLHLPEYLRERKVRNGAILSQREAVLERNEMIKLQRNRILKEKLKRKLPGDSKVLEASNLVYTVSAQEYWQQALLTEEETEIPRLRGYIRKRLLDKKRRMVTKYVTEAFGLLLLTDSFNCMENPPNEYLHMSGLRRFVEEKIQLLEKAIDQCFAHIEQPLQEGVRNARTSYRRILGACLVRSRGNQGFHQTLKAVCLKNGVYASRTLARIDLNEAITQPIYDQIDPVFGGIFRAGMPTGSTLLPHIEAFKHSLQEKMMEIGVRNGWKYESYKKSFLIQEISAILGGLEDYILRKKRRIYESLTTSVQNDLKPCYEEAAQIAGKKACERMKDVLRRGVERQVAEGMFERAQERMRHQFQLLKNGITEKVKGSIATMLTLASSQGDGLYKELADVKSEYKEMEKLHRSLKEVAENAVLRRGMQDFLLRMSPSKAVPHK
;
A
#
# COMPACT_ATOMS: atom_id res chain seq x y z
N TRP A 1 -31.45 -6.87 -10.92
CA TRP A 1 -31.60 -5.41 -10.95
C TRP A 1 -32.01 -5.13 -9.53
N ASP A 2 -31.12 -4.69 -8.65
CA ASP A 2 -31.52 -4.31 -7.29
C ASP A 2 -31.38 -2.81 -7.17
N ARG A 3 -32.23 -2.14 -7.96
CA ARG A 3 -32.53 -0.71 -7.80
C ARG A 3 -33.12 -0.47 -6.42
N ASP A 4 -33.79 -1.49 -5.89
CA ASP A 4 -34.41 -1.52 -4.59
C ASP A 4 -33.34 -1.39 -3.50
N ASP A 5 -32.28 -2.20 -3.45
CA ASP A 5 -31.30 -2.15 -2.34
C ASP A 5 -30.66 -0.78 -2.05
N ALA A 6 -30.25 -0.02 -3.08
CA ALA A 6 -29.57 1.27 -2.87
C ALA A 6 -30.55 2.38 -2.53
N VAL A 7 -31.73 2.36 -3.16
CA VAL A 7 -32.83 3.29 -2.85
C VAL A 7 -33.40 2.95 -1.48
N GLU A 8 -33.59 1.68 -1.15
CA GLU A 8 -33.94 1.17 0.16
C GLU A 8 -32.92 1.55 1.21
N GLU A 9 -31.60 1.42 0.97
CA GLU A 9 -30.60 1.84 1.96
C GLU A 9 -30.60 3.36 2.15
N ALA A 10 -30.87 4.15 1.10
CA ALA A 10 -31.01 5.60 1.21
C ALA A 10 -32.29 6.01 1.96
N ILE A 11 -33.43 5.40 1.61
CA ILE A 11 -34.72 5.57 2.28
C ILE A 11 -34.58 5.18 3.74
N TRP A 12 -33.96 4.05 4.04
CA TRP A 12 -33.73 3.59 5.40
C TRP A 12 -32.88 4.57 6.19
N LYS A 13 -31.77 5.06 5.64
CA LYS A 13 -30.95 6.11 6.30
C LYS A 13 -31.76 7.39 6.56
N LEU A 14 -32.60 7.80 5.63
CA LEU A 14 -33.49 8.95 5.80
C LEU A 14 -34.54 8.70 6.89
N GLN A 15 -35.16 7.52 6.89
CA GLN A 15 -36.18 7.12 7.86
C GLN A 15 -35.61 6.95 9.27
N MET A 16 -34.40 6.41 9.38
CA MET A 16 -33.67 6.32 10.65
C MET A 16 -33.44 7.71 11.26
N PHE A 17 -33.14 8.71 10.43
CA PHE A 17 -32.75 10.03 10.90
C PHE A 17 -33.91 11.02 11.06
N TYR A 18 -34.86 11.01 10.13
CA TYR A 18 -35.98 11.95 10.06
C TYR A 18 -37.34 11.30 10.33
N GLY A 19 -37.40 9.97 10.45
CA GLY A 19 -38.63 9.21 10.65
C GLY A 19 -39.28 8.73 9.35
N ASN A 20 -40.30 7.87 9.51
CA ASN A 20 -41.09 7.34 8.41
C ASN A 20 -41.70 8.48 7.58
N GLY A 21 -41.67 8.35 6.25
CA GLY A 21 -42.15 9.38 5.33
C GLY A 21 -41.10 10.44 4.96
N ALA A 22 -39.88 10.36 5.50
CA ALA A 22 -38.78 11.25 5.13
C ALA A 22 -38.39 11.15 3.65
N GLU A 23 -38.58 9.98 3.04
CA GLU A 23 -38.31 9.76 1.62
C GLU A 23 -39.23 10.55 0.68
N ARG A 24 -40.36 11.05 1.19
CA ARG A 24 -41.34 11.84 0.41
C ARG A 24 -41.09 13.35 0.51
N LYS A 25 -40.17 13.78 1.38
CA LYS A 25 -39.87 15.19 1.61
C LYS A 25 -38.79 15.70 0.66
N SER A 26 -38.88 16.97 0.26
CA SER A 26 -37.82 17.63 -0.53
C SER A 26 -36.53 17.78 0.29
N TYR A 27 -35.42 18.04 -0.40
CA TYR A 27 -34.15 18.32 0.27
C TYR A 27 -34.25 19.54 1.22
N GLU A 28 -34.92 20.61 0.78
CA GLU A 28 -35.15 21.82 1.58
C GLU A 28 -36.05 21.55 2.78
N GLU A 29 -37.07 20.70 2.63
CA GLU A 29 -37.96 20.28 3.71
C GLU A 29 -37.22 19.44 4.76
N LEU A 30 -36.33 18.54 4.34
CA LEU A 30 -35.49 17.75 5.23
C LEU A 30 -34.49 18.63 5.99
N LEU A 31 -33.92 19.66 5.37
CA LEU A 31 -33.03 20.61 6.04
C LEU A 31 -33.73 21.41 7.15
N ARG A 32 -35.03 21.68 7.00
CA ARG A 32 -35.84 22.38 8.02
C ARG A 32 -36.41 21.43 9.07
N ALA A 33 -36.48 20.13 8.78
CA ALA A 33 -37.00 19.12 9.69
C ALA A 33 -36.04 18.86 10.85
N ARG A 34 -36.59 18.70 12.06
CA ARG A 34 -35.81 18.25 13.21
C ARG A 34 -35.54 16.74 13.08
N PRO A 35 -34.29 16.28 13.18
CA PRO A 35 -33.97 14.86 13.25
C PRO A 35 -34.63 14.20 14.46
N LYS A 36 -34.99 12.92 14.35
CA LYS A 36 -35.52 12.11 15.46
C LYS A 36 -34.50 11.94 16.59
N GLY A 37 -33.22 11.90 16.24
CA GLY A 37 -32.12 11.68 17.19
C GLY A 37 -31.43 12.97 17.62
N LYS A 38 -30.93 13.00 18.87
CA LYS A 38 -29.96 14.01 19.31
C LYS A 38 -28.64 13.79 18.58
N ILE A 39 -28.36 14.60 17.56
CA ILE A 39 -27.03 14.66 16.96
C ILE A 39 -26.08 15.22 18.02
N PRO A 40 -24.97 14.53 18.34
CA PRO A 40 -23.93 15.10 19.17
C PRO A 40 -23.43 16.42 18.59
N THR A 41 -23.28 17.44 19.44
CA THR A 41 -22.72 18.75 19.02
C THR A 41 -21.26 18.63 18.62
N SER A 42 -20.55 17.65 19.18
CA SER A 42 -19.17 17.30 18.81
C SER A 42 -19.14 16.40 17.58
N ARG A 43 -18.16 16.63 16.70
CA ARG A 43 -17.83 15.75 15.57
C ARG A 43 -17.10 14.47 16.00
N ILE A 44 -16.70 14.38 17.27
CA ILE A 44 -15.98 13.24 17.85
C ILE A 44 -16.77 12.75 19.06
N ILE A 45 -17.05 11.45 19.09
CA ILE A 45 -17.76 10.77 20.17
C ILE A 45 -16.75 9.84 20.83
N THR A 46 -16.38 10.14 22.07
CA THR A 46 -15.45 9.32 22.84
C THR A 46 -16.25 8.37 23.73
N LEU A 47 -16.02 7.07 23.55
CA LEU A 47 -16.60 6.01 24.37
C LEU A 47 -15.49 5.33 25.16
N LYS A 48 -15.77 5.05 26.43
CA LYS A 48 -14.87 4.30 27.32
C LYS A 48 -15.65 3.22 28.05
N ALA A 49 -15.05 2.06 28.21
CA ALA A 49 -15.56 0.95 29.00
C ALA A 49 -14.38 0.12 29.50
N GLU A 50 -14.57 -0.57 30.62
CA GLU A 50 -13.53 -1.44 31.20
C GLU A 50 -13.56 -2.82 30.54
N GLU A 51 -14.74 -3.28 30.13
CA GLU A 51 -14.93 -4.56 29.47
C GLU A 51 -15.30 -4.43 27.98
N ALA A 52 -14.87 -5.42 27.18
CA ALA A 52 -15.17 -5.46 25.74
C ALA A 52 -16.68 -5.60 25.46
N GLY A 53 -17.42 -6.34 26.30
CA GLY A 53 -18.87 -6.49 26.18
C GLY A 53 -19.59 -5.15 26.33
N GLU A 54 -19.25 -4.40 27.38
CA GLU A 54 -19.78 -3.05 27.61
C GLU A 54 -19.44 -2.08 26.48
N LEU A 55 -18.19 -2.10 25.99
CA LEU A 55 -17.80 -1.27 24.87
C LEU A 55 -18.62 -1.60 23.61
N SER A 56 -18.87 -2.88 23.36
CA SER A 56 -19.71 -3.34 22.25
C SER A 56 -21.12 -2.73 22.34
N VAL A 57 -21.76 -2.83 23.50
CA VAL A 57 -23.10 -2.25 23.74
C VAL A 57 -23.09 -0.73 23.55
N LYS A 58 -22.05 -0.02 24.03
CA LYS A 58 -21.92 1.44 23.84
C LYS A 58 -21.68 1.82 22.36
N LEU A 59 -21.05 0.95 21.58
CA LEU A 59 -20.78 1.17 20.16
C LEU A 59 -22.01 0.92 19.29
N ASP A 60 -22.93 0.05 19.71
CA ASP A 60 -24.08 -0.41 18.91
C ASP A 60 -24.86 0.71 18.21
N PRO A 61 -25.23 1.84 18.86
CA PRO A 61 -25.97 2.93 18.21
C PRO A 61 -25.23 3.60 17.02
N TYR A 62 -23.92 3.41 16.95
CA TYR A 62 -23.02 4.05 15.98
C TYR A 62 -22.56 3.11 14.88
N ILE A 63 -22.63 1.78 15.08
CA ILE A 63 -22.08 0.79 14.14
C ILE A 63 -23.08 -0.28 13.70
N ARG A 64 -24.02 -0.67 14.56
CA ARG A 64 -24.93 -1.78 14.26
C ARG A 64 -26.21 -1.26 13.62
N THR A 65 -26.63 -1.98 12.58
CA THR A 65 -27.94 -1.84 11.97
C THR A 65 -28.93 -2.77 12.69
N GLN A 66 -29.97 -2.23 13.35
CA GLN A 66 -31.08 -3.08 13.80
C GLN A 66 -31.84 -3.68 12.59
N ARG A 67 -32.33 -4.92 12.73
CA ARG A 67 -33.25 -5.53 11.76
C ARG A 67 -34.56 -4.74 11.75
N ARG A 68 -35.24 -4.71 10.60
CA ARG A 68 -36.44 -3.88 10.31
C ARG A 68 -37.65 -4.16 11.23
N ASP A 69 -37.59 -5.18 12.10
CA ASP A 69 -38.79 -5.78 12.73
C ASP A 69 -38.94 -5.49 14.24
N LEU A 70 -38.14 -4.60 14.83
CA LEU A 70 -38.28 -4.20 16.24
C LEU A 70 -38.88 -2.80 16.35
N ASP A 71 -40.16 -2.70 16.00
CA ASP A 71 -41.04 -1.64 16.47
C ASP A 71 -41.28 -1.87 17.98
N GLY A 72 -40.35 -1.41 18.81
CA GLY A 72 -40.46 -1.58 20.25
C GLY A 72 -39.26 -1.04 21.01
N GLU A 73 -39.43 0.16 21.55
CA GLU A 73 -38.79 0.63 22.78
C GLU A 73 -37.26 0.51 22.89
N SER A 74 -36.55 1.46 22.28
CA SER A 74 -35.56 2.23 23.05
C SER A 74 -35.21 3.52 22.32
N ALA A 75 -35.36 4.63 23.04
CA ALA A 75 -35.05 6.00 22.60
C ALA A 75 -33.53 6.26 22.46
N GLN A 76 -32.73 5.27 22.04
CA GLN A 76 -31.33 5.51 21.72
C GLN A 76 -31.23 6.02 20.29
N THR A 77 -30.71 7.24 20.17
CA THR A 77 -30.45 7.91 18.89
C THR A 77 -29.43 7.09 18.09
N GLN A 78 -29.89 6.32 17.11
CA GLN A 78 -29.03 5.63 16.14
C GLN A 78 -28.54 6.63 15.09
N ILE A 79 -27.22 6.83 15.02
CA ILE A 79 -26.60 7.80 14.09
C ILE A 79 -25.53 7.17 13.21
N TRP A 80 -25.47 5.83 13.14
CA TRP A 80 -24.57 5.10 12.25
C TRP A 80 -24.53 5.63 10.80
N PRO A 81 -25.61 6.18 10.18
CA PRO A 81 -25.52 6.74 8.83
C PRO A 81 -24.61 7.96 8.71
N LEU A 82 -24.38 8.67 9.82
CA LEU A 82 -23.50 9.84 9.90
C LEU A 82 -22.07 9.50 10.31
N ILE A 83 -21.83 8.28 10.79
CA ILE A 83 -20.52 7.86 11.27
C ILE A 83 -19.57 7.63 10.08
N LYS A 84 -18.47 8.40 10.09
CA LYS A 84 -17.47 8.34 9.02
C LYS A 84 -16.46 7.21 9.22
N HIS A 85 -15.96 7.05 10.45
CA HIS A 85 -15.02 6.01 10.84
C HIS A 85 -15.13 5.78 12.35
N VAL A 86 -14.70 4.60 12.79
CA VAL A 86 -14.68 4.19 14.19
C VAL A 86 -13.27 3.74 14.51
N GLU A 87 -12.70 4.30 15.57
CA GLU A 87 -11.38 3.91 16.07
C GLU A 87 -11.57 3.19 17.40
N VAL A 88 -11.08 1.95 17.49
CA VAL A 88 -11.10 1.16 18.72
C VAL A 88 -9.67 0.95 19.17
N THR A 89 -9.32 1.53 20.31
CA THR A 89 -8.01 1.34 20.94
C THR A 89 -8.14 0.24 21.98
N LEU A 90 -7.31 -0.80 21.85
CA LEU A 90 -7.23 -1.87 22.83
C LEU A 90 -6.18 -1.54 23.90
N PRO A 91 -6.35 -1.97 25.16
CA PRO A 91 -5.27 -1.95 26.15
C PRO A 91 -4.11 -2.84 25.67
N LYS A 92 -2.97 -2.75 26.36
CA LYS A 92 -1.82 -3.62 26.08
C LYS A 92 -2.27 -5.08 26.06
N SER A 93 -2.08 -5.75 24.92
CA SER A 93 -2.58 -7.09 24.67
C SER A 93 -1.47 -7.95 24.09
N GLU A 94 -1.40 -9.21 24.52
CA GLU A 94 -0.53 -10.21 23.90
C GLU A 94 -1.03 -10.63 22.51
N LEU A 95 -2.29 -10.36 22.19
CA LEU A 95 -2.94 -10.74 20.94
C LEU A 95 -2.47 -9.87 19.77
N ILE A 96 -2.60 -8.55 19.93
CA ILE A 96 -2.20 -7.54 18.96
C ILE A 96 -1.15 -6.66 19.62
N PRO A 97 0.13 -6.75 19.20
CA PRO A 97 1.18 -5.97 19.85
C PRO A 97 1.01 -4.46 19.63
N GLU A 98 1.50 -3.68 20.59
CA GLU A 98 1.47 -2.21 20.54
C GLU A 98 2.16 -1.64 19.29
N GLY A 99 1.44 -0.76 18.58
CA GLY A 99 1.85 -0.14 17.33
C GLY A 99 1.32 -0.82 16.06
N VAL A 100 0.54 -1.90 16.18
CA VAL A 100 -0.22 -2.49 15.07
C VAL A 100 -1.58 -1.82 14.97
N VAL A 101 -1.93 -1.36 13.76
CA VAL A 101 -3.26 -0.84 13.45
C VAL A 101 -3.89 -1.78 12.43
N LEU A 102 -5.01 -2.40 12.81
CA LEU A 102 -5.85 -3.16 11.88
C LEU A 102 -6.92 -2.21 11.35
N VAL A 103 -7.03 -2.15 10.03
CA VAL A 103 -8.03 -1.31 9.36
C VAL A 103 -8.98 -2.23 8.62
N ASP A 104 -10.22 -2.28 9.08
CA ASP A 104 -11.29 -2.93 8.33
C ASP A 104 -11.75 -1.98 7.22
N ILE A 105 -11.58 -2.43 5.97
CA ILE A 105 -11.84 -1.62 4.78
C ILE A 105 -13.14 -2.15 4.14
N PRO A 106 -14.15 -1.30 3.91
CA PRO A 106 -15.38 -1.74 3.27
C PRO A 106 -15.09 -2.32 1.88
N GLY A 107 -15.78 -3.40 1.52
CA GLY A 107 -15.57 -4.10 0.25
C GLY A 107 -15.85 -3.25 -1.00
N THR A 108 -15.46 -3.76 -2.17
CA THR A 108 -15.51 -3.09 -3.50
C THR A 108 -16.89 -2.72 -4.05
N GLY A 109 -17.95 -2.90 -3.26
CA GLY A 109 -19.35 -2.70 -3.68
C GLY A 109 -20.04 -1.47 -3.07
N ASP A 110 -19.33 -0.58 -2.39
CA ASP A 110 -19.97 0.57 -1.76
C ASP A 110 -20.44 1.61 -2.80
N PHE A 111 -21.74 1.89 -2.80
CA PHE A 111 -22.34 2.88 -3.70
C PHE A 111 -22.02 4.33 -3.29
N ASN A 112 -21.61 4.56 -2.03
CA ASN A 112 -21.22 5.87 -1.55
C ASN A 112 -19.84 6.24 -2.09
N SER A 113 -19.78 7.23 -3.00
CA SER A 113 -18.51 7.68 -3.61
C SER A 113 -17.50 8.17 -2.58
N LYS A 114 -17.94 8.80 -1.48
CA LYS A 114 -17.02 9.23 -0.43
C LYS A 114 -16.39 8.04 0.29
N ARG A 115 -17.13 6.94 0.48
CA ARG A 115 -16.58 5.70 1.04
C ARG A 115 -15.70 4.97 0.04
N ASP A 116 -16.07 4.98 -1.25
CA ASP A 116 -15.24 4.43 -2.34
C ASP A 116 -13.87 5.12 -2.46
N GLU A 117 -13.85 6.45 -2.43
CA GLU A 117 -12.60 7.22 -2.40
C GLU A 117 -11.82 7.02 -1.10
N MET A 118 -12.51 6.87 0.03
CA MET A 118 -11.88 6.71 1.33
C MET A 118 -11.10 5.40 1.41
N TRP A 119 -11.67 4.29 0.95
CA TRP A 119 -10.94 3.01 0.99
C TRP A 119 -9.75 3.00 0.04
N LYS A 120 -9.85 3.59 -1.17
CA LYS A 120 -8.70 3.74 -2.08
C LYS A 120 -7.57 4.56 -1.46
N LYS A 121 -7.88 5.70 -0.83
CA LYS A 121 -6.85 6.49 -0.12
C LYS A 121 -6.25 5.75 1.07
N THR A 122 -6.97 4.78 1.63
CA THR A 122 -6.55 4.00 2.80
C THR A 122 -5.69 2.80 2.39
N ILE A 123 -6.06 2.08 1.31
CA ILE A 123 -5.30 0.92 0.82
C ILE A 123 -3.85 1.28 0.50
N ASP A 124 -3.62 2.49 -0.04
CA ASP A 124 -2.27 2.94 -0.37
C ASP A 124 -1.43 3.31 0.87
N LYS A 125 -2.06 3.52 2.04
CA LYS A 125 -1.36 3.77 3.31
C LYS A 125 -1.03 2.48 4.07
N CYS A 126 -1.63 1.36 3.68
CA CYS A 126 -1.39 0.07 4.31
C CYS A 126 0.01 -0.46 3.98
N SER A 127 0.73 -0.94 5.00
CA SER A 127 2.02 -1.61 4.80
C SER A 127 1.88 -3.06 4.33
N VAL A 128 0.76 -3.69 4.69
CA VAL A 128 0.39 -5.07 4.35
C VAL A 128 -1.10 -5.08 4.10
N ILE A 129 -1.56 -5.83 3.10
CA ILE A 129 -2.98 -5.98 2.78
C ILE A 129 -3.36 -7.45 2.83
N TRP A 130 -4.41 -7.78 3.59
CA TRP A 130 -5.02 -9.10 3.60
C TRP A 130 -6.39 -9.04 2.93
N VAL A 131 -6.55 -9.78 1.84
CA VAL A 131 -7.85 -9.93 1.17
C VAL A 131 -8.57 -11.10 1.82
N ILE A 132 -9.65 -10.82 2.54
CA ILE A 132 -10.44 -11.84 3.23
C ILE A 132 -11.60 -12.28 2.35
N SER A 133 -11.71 -13.59 2.06
CA SER A 133 -12.82 -14.13 1.28
C SER A 133 -13.37 -15.41 1.90
N ASP A 134 -14.69 -15.54 1.90
CA ASP A 134 -15.39 -16.77 2.28
C ASP A 134 -15.01 -17.92 1.34
N ILE A 135 -14.85 -19.13 1.88
CA ILE A 135 -14.50 -20.35 1.15
C ILE A 135 -15.41 -20.60 -0.06
N GLU A 136 -16.72 -20.34 0.08
CA GLU A 136 -17.71 -20.49 -0.98
C GLU A 136 -17.49 -19.46 -2.12
N ARG A 137 -17.04 -18.25 -1.76
CA ARG A 137 -16.81 -17.16 -2.72
C ARG A 137 -15.49 -17.29 -3.46
N VAL A 138 -14.48 -17.88 -2.84
CA VAL A 138 -13.19 -18.12 -3.52
C VAL A 138 -13.39 -19.02 -4.73
N SER A 139 -14.29 -20.01 -4.67
CA SER A 139 -14.53 -20.97 -5.74
C SER A 139 -15.23 -20.40 -6.98
N GLY A 140 -15.99 -19.28 -6.88
CA GLY A 140 -16.77 -18.76 -8.03
C GLY A 140 -16.99 -17.24 -8.12
N GLY A 141 -16.61 -16.45 -7.12
CA GLY A 141 -16.85 -15.00 -7.09
C GLY A 141 -15.80 -14.17 -7.83
N ARG A 142 -16.17 -12.99 -8.36
CA ARG A 142 -15.21 -12.03 -8.97
C ARG A 142 -14.74 -10.93 -8.02
N ALA A 143 -15.51 -10.62 -6.96
CA ALA A 143 -15.23 -9.48 -6.09
C ALA A 143 -13.90 -9.58 -5.32
N HIS A 144 -13.51 -10.78 -4.88
CA HIS A 144 -12.23 -10.99 -4.21
C HIS A 144 -11.04 -10.85 -5.17
N GLU A 145 -11.24 -11.14 -6.46
CA GLU A 145 -10.22 -10.97 -7.50
C GLU A 145 -10.00 -9.49 -7.82
N ASP A 146 -11.06 -8.68 -7.84
CA ASP A 146 -10.94 -7.22 -8.02
C ASP A 146 -10.18 -6.58 -6.85
N LEU A 147 -10.51 -6.95 -5.61
CA LEU A 147 -9.78 -6.51 -4.41
C LEU A 147 -8.31 -6.93 -4.44
N LEU A 148 -8.06 -8.16 -4.90
CA LEU A 148 -6.70 -8.66 -5.04
C LEU A 148 -5.91 -7.87 -6.09
N ASN A 149 -6.50 -7.59 -7.25
CA ASN A 149 -5.88 -6.78 -8.29
C ASN A 149 -5.53 -5.37 -7.79
N GLU A 150 -6.41 -4.73 -7.02
CA GLU A 150 -6.14 -3.43 -6.40
C GLU A 150 -5.04 -3.52 -5.34
N SER A 151 -5.00 -4.60 -4.56
CA SER A 151 -3.93 -4.85 -3.59
C SER A 151 -2.57 -4.99 -4.27
N ILE A 152 -2.52 -5.66 -5.43
CA ILE A 152 -1.30 -5.80 -6.24
C ILE A 152 -0.87 -4.44 -6.81
N LYS A 153 -1.82 -3.60 -7.27
CA LYS A 153 -1.51 -2.22 -7.69
C LYS A 153 -0.99 -1.37 -6.54
N ALA A 154 -1.52 -1.54 -5.32
CA ALA A 154 -1.00 -0.85 -4.14
C ALA A 154 0.49 -1.20 -3.86
N CYS A 155 0.92 -2.44 -4.14
CA CYS A 155 2.34 -2.82 -4.10
C CYS A 155 3.18 -2.06 -5.14
N GLN A 156 2.62 -1.83 -6.34
CA GLN A 156 3.31 -1.01 -7.35
C GLN A 156 3.43 0.45 -6.92
N ARG A 157 2.37 1.02 -6.36
CA ARG A 157 2.32 2.42 -5.91
C ARG A 157 3.29 2.75 -4.77
N GLY A 158 3.63 1.80 -3.89
CA GLY A 158 4.78 1.99 -2.98
C GLY A 158 4.72 1.30 -1.62
N PHE A 159 3.90 1.80 -0.69
CA PHE A 159 4.03 1.46 0.75
C PHE A 159 3.64 0.02 1.09
N CYS A 160 2.75 -0.59 0.31
CA CYS A 160 2.38 -1.97 0.49
C CYS A 160 3.56 -2.86 0.08
N ARG A 161 4.10 -3.60 1.03
CA ARG A 161 5.24 -4.51 0.82
C ARG A 161 4.82 -5.96 0.77
N ASP A 162 3.56 -6.28 1.07
CA ASP A 162 3.08 -7.66 1.18
C ASP A 162 1.57 -7.76 1.03
N VAL A 163 1.13 -8.84 0.40
CA VAL A 163 -0.29 -9.13 0.14
C VAL A 163 -0.54 -10.61 0.40
N ALA A 164 -1.60 -10.91 1.15
CA ALA A 164 -2.04 -12.28 1.37
C ALA A 164 -3.53 -12.46 1.10
N LEU A 165 -3.92 -13.64 0.64
CA LEU A 165 -5.31 -14.08 0.55
C LEU A 165 -5.64 -14.90 1.80
N VAL A 166 -6.63 -14.46 2.57
CA VAL A 166 -7.12 -15.18 3.75
C VAL A 166 -8.49 -15.75 3.41
N VAL A 167 -8.55 -17.07 3.28
CA VAL A 167 -9.78 -17.81 3.00
C VAL A 167 -10.42 -18.17 4.34
N THR A 168 -11.58 -17.61 4.64
CA THR A 168 -12.26 -17.78 5.94
C THR A 168 -13.41 -18.79 5.86
N LYS A 169 -13.91 -19.21 7.03
CA LYS A 169 -14.98 -20.20 7.23
C LYS A 169 -14.65 -21.57 6.62
N THR A 170 -13.39 -21.98 6.76
CA THR A 170 -12.90 -23.25 6.21
C THR A 170 -13.41 -24.48 6.96
N ASP A 171 -14.09 -24.27 8.08
CA ASP A 171 -14.91 -25.27 8.78
C ASP A 171 -16.16 -25.68 7.98
N LYS A 172 -16.68 -24.80 7.12
CA LYS A 172 -17.81 -25.11 6.26
C LYS A 172 -17.43 -26.11 5.17
N LEU A 173 -17.83 -27.36 5.38
CA LEU A 173 -17.65 -28.46 4.44
C LEU A 173 -18.80 -29.44 4.59
N HIS A 174 -19.49 -29.74 3.49
CA HIS A 174 -20.48 -30.81 3.44
C HIS A 174 -19.81 -32.10 2.99
N LEU A 175 -19.58 -33.03 3.93
CA LEU A 175 -18.74 -34.20 3.72
C LEU A 175 -19.21 -35.12 2.57
N PRO A 176 -20.50 -35.48 2.44
CA PRO A 176 -20.96 -36.33 1.34
C PRO A 176 -20.74 -35.72 -0.05
N GLU A 177 -20.89 -34.41 -0.17
CA GLU A 177 -20.67 -33.70 -1.43
C GLU A 177 -19.19 -33.64 -1.77
N TYR A 178 -18.35 -33.29 -0.79
CA TYR A 178 -16.90 -33.30 -0.96
C TYR A 178 -16.38 -34.66 -1.42
N LEU A 179 -16.82 -35.76 -0.78
CA LEU A 179 -16.39 -37.11 -1.14
C LEU A 179 -16.82 -37.52 -2.56
N ARG A 180 -17.96 -37.02 -3.05
CA ARG A 180 -18.41 -37.25 -4.45
C ARG A 180 -17.56 -36.48 -5.46
N GLU A 181 -17.20 -35.24 -5.15
CA GLU A 181 -16.46 -34.35 -6.05
C GLU A 181 -14.93 -34.55 -6.00
N ARG A 182 -14.44 -35.20 -4.95
CA ARG A 182 -13.03 -35.49 -4.72
C ARG A 182 -12.41 -36.24 -5.89
N LYS A 183 -11.50 -35.58 -6.61
CA LYS A 183 -10.79 -36.15 -7.77
C LYS A 183 -9.58 -37.01 -7.39
N VAL A 184 -8.99 -36.78 -6.22
CA VAL A 184 -7.80 -37.50 -5.73
C VAL A 184 -8.26 -38.69 -4.89
N ARG A 185 -7.97 -39.93 -5.30
CA ARG A 185 -8.35 -41.16 -4.57
C ARG A 185 -7.20 -41.72 -3.71
N ASN A 186 -6.26 -40.88 -3.30
CA ASN A 186 -5.15 -41.33 -2.44
C ASN A 186 -5.64 -41.39 -0.99
N GLY A 187 -5.96 -42.60 -0.50
CA GLY A 187 -6.41 -42.85 0.86
C GLY A 187 -7.91 -42.63 1.09
N ALA A 188 -8.50 -43.45 1.96
CA ALA A 188 -9.85 -43.24 2.47
C ALA A 188 -9.82 -42.04 3.43
N ILE A 189 -10.73 -41.09 3.24
CA ILE A 189 -10.97 -40.02 4.22
C ILE A 189 -11.96 -40.57 5.23
N LEU A 190 -11.53 -40.67 6.48
CA LEU A 190 -12.28 -41.29 7.56
C LEU A 190 -13.01 -40.26 8.43
N SER A 191 -12.64 -38.98 8.34
CA SER A 191 -13.24 -37.91 9.16
C SER A 191 -13.49 -36.61 8.40
N GLN A 192 -14.42 -35.80 8.91
CA GLN A 192 -14.66 -34.44 8.41
C GLN A 192 -13.45 -33.52 8.61
N ARG A 193 -12.67 -33.72 9.67
CA ARG A 193 -11.39 -33.02 9.90
C ARG A 193 -10.40 -33.25 8.76
N GLU A 194 -10.18 -34.52 8.39
CA GLU A 194 -9.30 -34.88 7.27
C GLU A 194 -9.78 -34.28 5.94
N ALA A 195 -11.10 -34.30 5.69
CA ALA A 195 -11.69 -33.68 4.51
C ALA A 195 -11.42 -32.16 4.46
N VAL A 196 -11.58 -31.47 5.59
CA VAL A 196 -11.31 -30.03 5.69
C VAL A 196 -9.83 -29.73 5.45
N LEU A 197 -8.92 -30.48 6.07
CA LEU A 197 -7.47 -30.30 5.91
C LEU A 197 -7.02 -30.55 4.47
N GLU A 198 -7.48 -31.65 3.84
CA GLU A 198 -7.15 -31.95 2.44
C GLU A 198 -7.65 -30.85 1.50
N ARG A 199 -8.91 -30.42 1.66
CA ARG A 199 -9.49 -29.33 0.87
C ARG A 199 -8.70 -28.04 1.04
N ASN A 200 -8.35 -27.69 2.28
CA ASN A 200 -7.63 -26.47 2.60
C ASN A 200 -6.25 -26.46 1.94
N GLU A 201 -5.52 -27.57 1.97
CA GLU A 201 -4.22 -27.69 1.29
C GLU A 201 -4.35 -27.61 -0.24
N MET A 202 -5.38 -28.24 -0.84
CA MET A 202 -5.64 -28.09 -2.28
C MET A 202 -5.91 -26.63 -2.67
N ILE A 203 -6.74 -25.93 -1.88
CA ILE A 203 -7.08 -24.52 -2.13
C ILE A 203 -5.85 -23.63 -1.97
N LYS A 204 -5.03 -23.85 -0.94
CA LYS A 204 -3.75 -23.14 -0.79
C LYS A 204 -2.87 -23.34 -2.02
N LEU A 205 -2.65 -24.58 -2.46
CA LEU A 205 -1.79 -24.87 -3.61
C LEU A 205 -2.32 -24.19 -4.88
N GLN A 206 -3.60 -24.35 -5.18
CA GLN A 206 -4.21 -23.77 -6.38
C GLN A 206 -4.17 -22.24 -6.35
N ARG A 207 -4.62 -21.63 -5.25
CA ARG A 207 -4.72 -20.16 -5.15
C ARG A 207 -3.35 -19.51 -4.97
N ASN A 208 -2.41 -20.15 -4.30
CA ASN A 208 -1.04 -19.65 -4.18
C ASN A 208 -0.35 -19.64 -5.55
N ARG A 209 -0.58 -20.65 -6.41
CA ARG A 209 -0.10 -20.64 -7.80
C ARG A 209 -0.68 -19.47 -8.60
N ILE A 210 -2.00 -19.32 -8.61
CA ILE A 210 -2.69 -18.23 -9.32
C ILE A 210 -2.22 -16.86 -8.82
N LEU A 211 -2.12 -16.69 -7.50
CA LEU A 211 -1.67 -15.45 -6.88
C LEU A 211 -0.22 -15.13 -7.24
N LYS A 212 0.69 -16.12 -7.15
CA LYS A 212 2.09 -15.95 -7.56
C LYS A 212 2.22 -15.60 -9.04
N GLU A 213 1.42 -16.19 -9.93
CA GLU A 213 1.41 -15.84 -11.35
C GLU A 213 0.93 -14.41 -11.58
N LYS A 214 -0.16 -13.98 -10.92
CA LYS A 214 -0.65 -12.59 -11.01
C LYS A 214 0.38 -11.60 -10.50
N LEU A 215 1.02 -11.91 -9.38
CA LEU A 215 2.10 -11.10 -8.83
C LEU A 215 3.30 -11.08 -9.76
N LYS A 216 3.70 -12.18 -10.40
CA LYS A 216 4.83 -12.22 -11.36
C LYS A 216 4.57 -11.40 -12.63
N ARG A 217 3.32 -11.32 -13.08
CA ARG A 217 2.96 -10.48 -14.24
C ARG A 217 3.07 -9.00 -13.92
N LYS A 218 2.70 -8.61 -12.71
CA LYS A 218 2.61 -7.21 -12.32
C LYS A 218 3.81 -6.71 -11.58
N LEU A 219 4.46 -7.53 -10.76
CA LEU A 219 5.62 -7.19 -9.95
C LEU A 219 6.87 -7.86 -10.52
N PRO A 220 8.06 -7.31 -10.23
CA PRO A 220 9.30 -7.95 -10.65
C PRO A 220 9.49 -9.33 -9.99
N GLY A 221 10.11 -10.25 -10.72
CA GLY A 221 10.18 -11.68 -10.37
C GLY A 221 10.87 -12.04 -9.04
N ASP A 222 11.63 -11.12 -8.46
CA ASP A 222 12.38 -11.25 -7.20
C ASP A 222 11.80 -10.37 -6.07
N SER A 223 10.55 -9.92 -6.21
CA SER A 223 9.85 -9.23 -5.13
C SER A 223 9.81 -10.11 -3.86
N LYS A 224 10.07 -9.52 -2.68
CA LYS A 224 10.00 -10.23 -1.38
C LYS A 224 8.65 -10.90 -1.11
N VAL A 225 7.59 -10.44 -1.77
CA VAL A 225 6.27 -11.07 -1.73
C VAL A 225 6.29 -12.41 -2.46
N LEU A 226 7.03 -12.53 -3.56
CA LEU A 226 7.16 -13.77 -4.32
C LEU A 226 8.05 -14.81 -3.62
N GLU A 227 8.98 -14.36 -2.77
CA GLU A 227 9.81 -15.21 -1.90
C GLU A 227 9.03 -15.87 -0.78
N ALA A 228 7.83 -15.37 -0.42
CA ALA A 228 7.00 -15.98 0.60
C ALA A 228 6.60 -17.41 0.17
N SER A 229 6.79 -18.37 1.07
CA SER A 229 6.41 -19.77 0.85
C SER A 229 4.91 -19.88 0.57
N ASN A 230 4.09 -19.25 1.41
CA ASN A 230 2.62 -19.25 1.32
C ASN A 230 2.05 -17.83 1.35
N LEU A 231 1.31 -17.47 0.29
CA LEU A 231 0.54 -16.22 0.22
C LEU A 231 -0.95 -16.42 0.52
N VAL A 232 -1.35 -17.67 0.79
CA VAL A 232 -2.74 -18.05 1.03
C VAL A 232 -2.82 -18.74 2.38
N TYR A 233 -3.73 -18.27 3.22
CA TYR A 233 -4.04 -18.83 4.53
C TYR A 233 -5.48 -19.32 4.54
N THR A 234 -5.74 -20.49 5.12
CA THR A 234 -7.09 -21.02 5.28
C THR A 234 -7.45 -21.01 6.75
N VAL A 235 -8.36 -20.13 7.15
CA VAL A 235 -8.69 -19.88 8.54
C VAL A 235 -10.13 -20.24 8.88
N SER A 236 -10.31 -20.76 10.09
CA SER A 236 -11.63 -20.88 10.72
C SER A 236 -11.60 -20.16 12.07
N ALA A 237 -12.36 -19.07 12.16
CA ALA A 237 -12.51 -18.35 13.42
C ALA A 237 -13.38 -19.15 14.40
N GLN A 238 -14.36 -19.91 13.91
CA GLN A 238 -15.22 -20.74 14.76
C GLN A 238 -14.41 -21.84 15.45
N GLU A 239 -13.62 -22.58 14.67
CA GLU A 239 -12.80 -23.67 15.21
C GLU A 239 -11.64 -23.18 16.07
N TYR A 240 -11.16 -21.95 15.86
CA TYR A 240 -10.16 -21.34 16.76
C TYR A 240 -10.68 -21.20 18.19
N TRP A 241 -11.96 -20.83 18.35
CA TRP A 241 -12.58 -20.65 19.67
C TRP A 241 -13.18 -21.94 20.23
N GLN A 242 -13.78 -22.78 19.38
CA GLN A 242 -14.52 -23.97 19.81
C GLN A 242 -13.67 -25.24 19.84
N GLN A 243 -12.67 -25.35 18.95
CA GLN A 243 -11.77 -26.51 18.81
C GLN A 243 -12.51 -27.86 18.67
N ALA A 244 -13.68 -27.86 18.03
CA ALA A 244 -14.52 -29.05 17.90
C ALA A 244 -14.02 -30.01 16.80
N LEU A 245 -13.50 -29.45 15.72
CA LEU A 245 -13.08 -30.16 14.51
C LEU A 245 -11.61 -29.91 14.16
N LEU A 246 -11.10 -28.69 14.37
CA LEU A 246 -9.69 -28.33 14.11
C LEU A 246 -9.00 -27.90 15.41
N THR A 247 -7.71 -28.20 15.52
CA THR A 247 -6.86 -27.64 16.58
C THR A 247 -6.58 -26.16 16.33
N GLU A 248 -6.14 -25.43 17.37
CA GLU A 248 -5.77 -24.01 17.25
C GLU A 248 -4.76 -23.78 16.12
N GLU A 249 -3.75 -24.64 16.00
CA GLU A 249 -2.70 -24.52 14.97
C GLU A 249 -3.21 -24.85 13.55
N GLU A 250 -4.16 -25.78 13.43
CA GLU A 250 -4.78 -26.15 12.16
C GLU A 250 -5.67 -25.04 11.59
N THR A 251 -6.13 -24.10 12.43
CA THR A 251 -6.90 -22.93 11.98
C THR A 251 -6.02 -21.86 11.32
N GLU A 252 -4.70 -21.97 11.43
CA GLU A 252 -3.70 -21.00 10.93
C GLU A 252 -3.80 -19.56 11.47
N ILE A 253 -4.74 -19.26 12.36
CA ILE A 253 -4.79 -17.97 13.05
C ILE A 253 -3.50 -17.70 13.84
N PRO A 254 -2.90 -18.67 14.55
CA PRO A 254 -1.58 -18.48 15.19
C PRO A 254 -0.48 -18.08 14.19
N ARG A 255 -0.50 -18.63 12.97
CA ARG A 255 0.47 -18.28 11.90
C ARG A 255 0.32 -16.83 11.46
N LEU A 256 -0.91 -16.36 11.26
CA LEU A 256 -1.19 -14.95 10.95
C LEU A 256 -0.73 -14.01 12.07
N ARG A 257 -0.92 -14.41 13.34
CA ARG A 257 -0.42 -13.65 14.50
C ARG A 257 1.11 -13.62 14.54
N GLY A 258 1.77 -14.75 14.29
CA GLY A 258 3.22 -14.84 14.15
C GLY A 258 3.75 -13.94 13.04
N TYR A 259 3.05 -13.89 11.91
CA TYR A 259 3.35 -12.98 10.80
C TYR A 259 3.30 -11.51 11.24
N ILE A 260 2.22 -11.08 11.93
CA ILE A 260 2.08 -9.70 12.42
C ILE A 260 3.26 -9.34 13.34
N ARG A 261 3.57 -10.21 14.31
CA ARG A 261 4.68 -10.00 15.26
C ARG A 261 6.01 -9.86 14.54
N LYS A 262 6.31 -10.75 13.60
CA LYS A 262 7.55 -10.70 12.79
C LYS A 262 7.66 -9.38 12.02
N ARG A 263 6.58 -8.97 11.33
CA ARG A 263 6.57 -7.73 10.54
C ARG A 263 6.70 -6.49 11.41
N LEU A 264 6.06 -6.47 12.57
CA LEU A 264 6.19 -5.38 13.53
C LEU A 264 7.62 -5.26 14.05
N LEU A 265 8.23 -6.37 14.47
CA LEU A 265 9.61 -6.40 14.96
C LEU A 265 10.58 -5.91 13.89
N ASP A 266 10.40 -6.35 12.64
CA ASP A 266 11.19 -5.85 11.50
C ASP A 266 11.04 -4.34 11.29
N LYS A 267 9.83 -3.79 11.46
CA LYS A 267 9.56 -2.34 11.33
C LYS A 267 10.13 -1.55 12.52
N LYS A 268 9.90 -2.01 13.75
CA LYS A 268 10.46 -1.40 14.97
C LYS A 268 11.97 -1.38 14.92
N ARG A 269 12.62 -2.49 14.53
CA ARG A 269 14.07 -2.53 14.34
C ARG A 269 14.53 -1.44 13.37
N ARG A 270 13.95 -1.35 12.16
CA ARG A 270 14.32 -0.30 11.19
C ARG A 270 14.14 1.12 11.75
N MET A 271 13.02 1.36 12.44
CA MET A 271 12.70 2.66 13.01
C MET A 271 13.67 3.05 14.14
N VAL A 272 13.95 2.13 15.07
CA VAL A 272 14.92 2.33 16.15
C VAL A 272 16.32 2.55 15.59
N THR A 273 16.75 1.74 14.61
CA THR A 273 18.03 1.95 13.92
C THR A 273 18.11 3.34 13.31
N LYS A 274 17.03 3.83 12.67
CA LYS A 274 17.00 5.18 12.10
C LYS A 274 17.14 6.27 13.17
N TYR A 275 16.33 6.22 14.23
CA TYR A 275 16.37 7.24 15.29
C TYR A 275 17.69 7.22 16.07
N VAL A 276 18.19 6.03 16.41
CA VAL A 276 19.52 5.89 17.05
C VAL A 276 20.61 6.42 16.11
N THR A 277 20.48 6.17 14.80
CA THR A 277 21.45 6.66 13.82
C THR A 277 21.47 8.19 13.74
N GLU A 278 20.30 8.82 13.65
CA GLU A 278 20.14 10.27 13.62
C GLU A 278 20.60 10.92 14.93
N ALA A 279 20.18 10.40 16.09
CA ALA A 279 20.58 10.90 17.39
C ALA A 279 22.08 10.77 17.63
N PHE A 280 22.69 9.64 17.23
CA PHE A 280 24.12 9.44 17.30
C PHE A 280 24.89 10.44 16.44
N GLY A 281 24.38 10.79 15.25
CA GLY A 281 24.95 11.83 14.39
C GLY A 281 24.99 13.21 15.08
N LEU A 282 23.93 13.59 15.79
CA LEU A 282 23.88 14.86 16.54
C LEU A 282 24.87 14.91 17.70
N LEU A 283 25.03 13.79 18.43
CA LEU A 283 26.02 13.70 19.52
C LEU A 283 27.44 13.80 18.97
N LEU A 284 27.73 13.12 17.86
CA LEU A 284 29.01 13.19 17.16
C LEU A 284 29.32 14.61 16.66
N LEU A 285 28.29 15.34 16.17
CA LEU A 285 28.45 16.74 15.78
C LEU A 285 28.79 17.63 16.97
N THR A 286 28.07 17.47 18.09
CA THR A 286 28.29 18.24 19.33
C THR A 286 29.71 18.04 19.85
N ASP A 287 30.17 16.79 19.90
CA ASP A 287 31.53 16.47 20.34
C ASP A 287 32.59 16.95 19.33
N SER A 288 32.27 16.95 18.03
CA SER A 288 33.14 17.54 17.02
C SER A 288 33.33 19.05 17.19
N PHE A 289 32.32 19.77 17.71
CA PHE A 289 32.46 21.19 18.04
C PHE A 289 33.30 21.43 19.29
N ASN A 290 33.23 20.52 20.27
CA ASN A 290 34.01 20.60 21.52
C ASN A 290 35.50 20.20 21.36
N CYS A 291 35.90 19.71 20.19
CA CYS A 291 37.29 19.34 19.91
C CYS A 291 38.12 20.58 19.51
N MET A 292 39.22 20.84 20.22
CA MET A 292 40.12 21.98 20.00
C MET A 292 41.24 21.69 18.97
N GLU A 293 41.28 20.50 18.38
CA GLU A 293 42.28 20.12 17.37
C GLU A 293 41.80 20.51 15.97
N ASN A 294 42.32 21.63 15.43
CA ASN A 294 42.18 21.96 14.01
C ASN A 294 43.39 21.39 13.24
N PRO A 295 43.22 20.33 12.43
CA PRO A 295 44.32 19.82 11.62
C PRO A 295 44.72 20.83 10.53
N PRO A 296 46.02 20.99 10.23
CA PRO A 296 46.46 21.81 9.10
C PRO A 296 45.87 21.30 7.77
N ASN A 297 45.58 22.21 6.82
CA ASN A 297 44.97 21.95 5.49
C ASN A 297 43.47 21.58 5.43
N GLU A 298 42.71 21.76 6.50
CA GLU A 298 41.28 21.42 6.54
C GLU A 298 40.43 22.01 5.39
N TYR A 299 40.66 23.27 5.02
CA TYR A 299 39.97 23.91 3.89
C TYR A 299 40.24 23.22 2.53
N LEU A 300 41.48 22.79 2.28
CA LEU A 300 41.86 22.05 1.07
C LEU A 300 41.22 20.66 1.02
N HIS A 301 41.05 20.02 2.18
CA HIS A 301 40.37 18.72 2.26
C HIS A 301 38.86 18.84 2.03
N MET A 302 38.22 19.83 2.65
CA MET A 302 36.78 20.05 2.51
C MET A 302 36.40 20.50 1.10
N SER A 303 37.23 21.30 0.44
CA SER A 303 37.08 21.64 -0.97
C SER A 303 37.32 20.43 -1.89
N GLY A 304 38.31 19.58 -1.60
CA GLY A 304 38.52 18.32 -2.31
C GLY A 304 37.36 17.33 -2.18
N LEU A 305 36.78 17.20 -0.98
CA LEU A 305 35.60 16.38 -0.72
C LEU A 305 34.35 16.95 -1.41
N ARG A 306 34.18 18.28 -1.40
CA ARG A 306 33.09 18.94 -2.13
C ARG A 306 33.14 18.65 -3.63
N ARG A 307 34.32 18.76 -4.24
CA ARG A 307 34.53 18.42 -5.66
C ARG A 307 34.22 16.95 -5.94
N PHE A 308 34.69 16.04 -5.09
CA PHE A 308 34.39 14.61 -5.22
C PHE A 308 32.89 14.32 -5.12
N VAL A 309 32.19 14.95 -4.18
CA VAL A 309 30.74 14.83 -4.03
C VAL A 309 30.03 15.31 -5.30
N GLU A 310 30.42 16.44 -5.87
CA GLU A 310 29.85 16.97 -7.11
C GLU A 310 30.05 16.00 -8.28
N GLU A 311 31.25 15.45 -8.46
CA GLU A 311 31.53 14.41 -9.46
C GLU A 311 30.65 13.17 -9.27
N LYS A 312 30.52 12.68 -8.02
CA LYS A 312 29.68 11.51 -7.72
C LYS A 312 28.19 11.78 -7.89
N ILE A 313 27.73 13.00 -7.63
CA ILE A 313 26.35 13.40 -7.91
C ILE A 313 26.07 13.36 -9.41
N GLN A 314 26.98 13.86 -10.26
CA GLN A 314 26.83 13.77 -11.72
C GLN A 314 26.76 12.32 -12.21
N LEU A 315 27.57 11.43 -11.64
CA LEU A 315 27.49 9.99 -11.94
C LEU A 315 26.16 9.38 -11.49
N LEU A 316 25.66 9.78 -10.30
CA LEU A 316 24.35 9.35 -9.81
C LEU A 316 23.23 9.84 -10.73
N GLU A 317 23.27 11.09 -11.19
CA GLU A 317 22.30 11.63 -12.15
C GLU A 317 22.25 10.82 -13.44
N LYS A 318 23.42 10.52 -14.01
CA LYS A 318 23.52 9.69 -15.22
C LYS A 318 22.97 8.28 -14.99
N ALA A 319 23.22 7.69 -13.83
CA ALA A 319 22.69 6.39 -13.47
C ALA A 319 21.15 6.41 -13.28
N ILE A 320 20.61 7.50 -12.71
CA ILE A 320 19.17 7.71 -12.59
C ILE A 320 18.53 7.80 -13.99
N ASP A 321 19.15 8.55 -14.90
CA ASP A 321 18.68 8.67 -16.28
C ASP A 321 18.67 7.32 -17.01
N GLN A 322 19.71 6.51 -16.82
CA GLN A 322 19.76 5.15 -17.37
C GLN A 322 18.64 4.26 -16.80
N CYS A 323 18.38 4.35 -15.48
CA CYS A 323 17.29 3.61 -14.84
C CYS A 323 15.92 3.99 -15.45
N PHE A 324 15.70 5.29 -15.65
CA PHE A 324 14.42 5.78 -16.15
C PHE A 324 14.25 5.56 -17.66
N ALA A 325 15.34 5.50 -18.44
CA ALA A 325 15.28 5.16 -19.86
C ALA A 325 14.63 3.79 -20.13
N HIS A 326 14.71 2.84 -19.19
CA HIS A 326 14.05 1.54 -19.32
C HIS A 326 12.52 1.59 -19.37
N ILE A 327 11.88 2.65 -18.86
CA ILE A 327 10.42 2.79 -18.92
C ILE A 327 9.93 3.31 -20.28
N GLU A 328 10.83 3.91 -21.05
CA GLU A 328 10.49 4.75 -22.20
C GLU A 328 9.87 3.95 -23.35
N GLN A 329 10.49 2.82 -23.71
CA GLN A 329 9.94 1.91 -24.72
C GLN A 329 8.60 1.27 -24.29
N PRO A 330 8.48 0.66 -23.08
CA PRO A 330 7.20 0.15 -22.60
C PRO A 330 6.09 1.20 -22.58
N LEU A 331 6.42 2.46 -22.26
CA LEU A 331 5.44 3.55 -22.23
C LEU A 331 4.96 3.90 -23.65
N GLN A 332 5.86 4.00 -24.63
CA GLN A 332 5.51 4.21 -26.04
C GLN A 332 4.66 3.06 -26.59
N GLU A 333 5.04 1.81 -26.30
CA GLU A 333 4.28 0.64 -26.72
C GLU A 333 2.90 0.59 -26.07
N GLY A 334 2.82 0.93 -24.79
CA GLY A 334 1.58 1.03 -24.03
C GLY A 334 0.63 2.05 -24.65
N VAL A 335 1.13 3.23 -25.02
CA VAL A 335 0.35 4.27 -25.70
C VAL A 335 -0.16 3.77 -27.07
N ARG A 336 0.69 3.12 -27.85
CA ARG A 336 0.29 2.52 -29.14
C ARG A 336 -0.82 1.49 -28.95
N ASN A 337 -0.70 0.61 -27.95
CA ASN A 337 -1.71 -0.40 -27.62
C ASN A 337 -3.01 0.21 -27.11
N ALA A 338 -2.95 1.29 -26.33
CA ALA A 338 -4.13 2.03 -25.90
C ALA A 338 -4.85 2.66 -27.10
N ARG A 339 -4.13 3.28 -28.04
CA ARG A 339 -4.70 3.86 -29.28
C ARG A 339 -5.40 2.85 -30.18
N THR A 340 -4.90 1.62 -30.27
CA THR A 340 -5.52 0.59 -31.13
C THR A 340 -6.69 -0.10 -30.44
N SER A 341 -6.70 -0.18 -29.10
CA SER A 341 -7.69 -0.97 -28.36
C SER A 341 -8.78 -0.15 -27.65
N TYR A 342 -8.64 1.17 -27.48
CA TYR A 342 -9.58 1.97 -26.69
C TYR A 342 -11.04 1.85 -27.15
N ARG A 343 -11.31 1.78 -28.47
CA ARG A 343 -12.68 1.64 -28.99
C ARG A 343 -13.34 0.35 -28.52
N ARG A 344 -12.60 -0.76 -28.57
CA ARG A 344 -13.06 -2.08 -28.11
C ARG A 344 -13.27 -2.08 -26.60
N ILE A 345 -12.33 -1.52 -25.85
CA ILE A 345 -12.39 -1.44 -24.38
C ILE A 345 -13.58 -0.59 -23.94
N LEU A 346 -13.70 0.62 -24.47
CA LEU A 346 -14.81 1.52 -24.19
C LEU A 346 -16.14 0.89 -24.59
N GLY A 347 -16.20 0.23 -25.76
CA GLY A 347 -17.38 -0.53 -26.20
C GLY A 347 -17.79 -1.60 -25.19
N ALA A 348 -16.85 -2.37 -24.66
CA ALA A 348 -17.12 -3.38 -23.63
C ALA A 348 -17.62 -2.77 -22.31
N CYS A 349 -17.10 -1.60 -21.91
CA CYS A 349 -17.55 -0.88 -20.71
C CYS A 349 -18.95 -0.26 -20.85
N LEU A 350 -19.37 0.07 -22.09
CA LEU A 350 -20.64 0.72 -22.39
C LEU A 350 -21.76 -0.25 -22.79
N VAL A 351 -21.53 -1.57 -22.71
CA VAL A 351 -22.52 -2.61 -23.05
C VAL A 351 -22.85 -3.45 -21.82
N ARG A 352 -24.11 -3.89 -21.71
CA ARG A 352 -24.58 -4.82 -20.68
C ARG A 352 -25.28 -6.01 -21.29
N SER A 353 -25.06 -7.18 -20.71
CA SER A 353 -25.67 -8.46 -21.12
C SER A 353 -27.20 -8.49 -20.99
N ARG A 354 -27.80 -7.64 -20.15
CA ARG A 354 -29.26 -7.57 -19.92
C ARG A 354 -29.93 -6.35 -20.59
N GLY A 355 -29.30 -5.75 -21.61
CA GLY A 355 -29.84 -4.61 -22.36
C GLY A 355 -29.70 -3.24 -21.67
N ASN A 356 -30.33 -2.22 -22.27
CA ASN A 356 -30.16 -0.80 -21.92
C ASN A 356 -31.09 -0.27 -20.84
N GLN A 357 -32.08 -1.07 -20.43
CA GLN A 357 -33.08 -0.63 -19.48
C GLN A 357 -32.37 -0.30 -18.14
N GLY A 358 -32.68 0.85 -17.53
CA GLY A 358 -32.02 1.34 -16.30
C GLY A 358 -30.55 1.76 -16.43
N PHE A 359 -29.84 1.38 -17.50
CA PHE A 359 -28.40 1.62 -17.65
C PHE A 359 -28.03 3.10 -17.78
N HIS A 360 -28.93 3.93 -18.34
CA HIS A 360 -28.72 5.38 -18.42
C HIS A 360 -28.43 6.01 -17.04
N GLN A 361 -29.02 5.50 -15.95
CA GLN A 361 -28.76 6.00 -14.61
C GLN A 361 -27.38 5.57 -14.10
N THR A 362 -26.97 4.34 -14.40
CA THR A 362 -25.61 3.86 -14.10
C THR A 362 -24.59 4.71 -14.85
N LEU A 363 -24.77 4.94 -16.16
CA LEU A 363 -23.90 5.82 -16.93
C LEU A 363 -23.90 7.24 -16.40
N LYS A 364 -25.05 7.75 -15.94
CA LYS A 364 -25.14 9.09 -15.35
C LYS A 364 -24.34 9.17 -14.07
N ALA A 365 -24.43 8.14 -13.23
CA ALA A 365 -23.64 8.03 -12.02
C ALA A 365 -22.13 7.88 -12.30
N VAL A 366 -21.74 7.12 -13.33
CA VAL A 366 -20.34 7.05 -13.81
C VAL A 366 -19.84 8.43 -14.18
N CYS A 367 -20.61 9.18 -14.97
CA CYS A 367 -20.24 10.51 -15.45
C CYS A 367 -20.16 11.53 -14.30
N LEU A 368 -21.16 11.57 -13.41
CA LEU A 368 -21.17 12.43 -12.22
C LEU A 368 -20.00 12.16 -11.26
N LYS A 369 -19.41 10.97 -11.33
CA LYS A 369 -18.28 10.53 -10.53
C LYS A 369 -16.99 10.41 -11.36
N ASN A 370 -16.83 11.27 -12.37
CA ASN A 370 -15.62 11.39 -13.19
C ASN A 370 -15.15 10.07 -13.82
N GLY A 371 -16.07 9.29 -14.37
CA GLY A 371 -15.76 8.05 -15.08
C GLY A 371 -15.76 6.78 -14.22
N VAL A 372 -16.18 6.86 -12.95
CA VAL A 372 -16.06 5.77 -11.98
C VAL A 372 -17.39 5.46 -11.28
N TYR A 373 -17.78 4.19 -11.21
CA TYR A 373 -18.96 3.74 -10.48
C TYR A 373 -18.74 2.36 -9.86
N ALA A 374 -19.09 2.21 -8.59
CA ALA A 374 -19.09 0.95 -7.86
C ALA A 374 -20.50 0.66 -7.31
N SER A 375 -20.84 -0.64 -7.24
CA SER A 375 -22.11 -1.14 -6.71
C SER A 375 -21.90 -2.53 -6.11
N ARG A 376 -22.75 -2.94 -5.17
CA ARG A 376 -22.73 -4.29 -4.58
C ARG A 376 -23.09 -5.37 -5.60
N THR A 377 -23.93 -5.03 -6.57
CA THR A 377 -24.53 -5.97 -7.52
C THR A 377 -23.98 -5.85 -8.93
N LEU A 378 -23.32 -4.74 -9.26
CA LEU A 378 -22.70 -4.52 -10.56
C LEU A 378 -21.19 -4.49 -10.39
N ALA A 379 -20.50 -5.12 -11.36
CA ALA A 379 -19.06 -4.96 -11.47
C ALA A 379 -18.70 -3.47 -11.53
N ARG A 380 -17.61 -3.11 -10.85
CA ARG A 380 -17.08 -1.75 -10.87
C ARG A 380 -16.84 -1.32 -12.31
N ILE A 381 -17.30 -0.13 -12.65
CA ILE A 381 -17.03 0.53 -13.92
C ILE A 381 -16.02 1.63 -13.63
N ASP A 382 -14.82 1.53 -14.20
CA ASP A 382 -13.80 2.58 -14.14
C ASP A 382 -13.29 2.80 -15.57
N LEU A 383 -13.87 3.80 -16.25
CA LEU A 383 -13.59 4.08 -17.65
C LEU A 383 -12.14 4.57 -17.83
N ASN A 384 -11.66 5.39 -16.89
CA ASN A 384 -10.30 5.92 -16.92
C ASN A 384 -9.27 4.80 -16.79
N GLU A 385 -9.48 3.91 -15.83
CA GLU A 385 -8.60 2.76 -15.62
C GLU A 385 -8.67 1.79 -16.80
N ALA A 386 -9.86 1.46 -17.29
CA ALA A 386 -10.03 0.51 -18.38
C ALA A 386 -9.25 0.94 -19.65
N ILE A 387 -9.37 2.20 -20.06
CA ILE A 387 -8.69 2.69 -21.28
C ILE A 387 -7.19 2.95 -21.08
N THR A 388 -6.75 3.12 -19.82
CA THR A 388 -5.32 3.27 -19.49
C THR A 388 -4.64 1.92 -19.23
N GLN A 389 -5.41 0.86 -18.97
CA GLN A 389 -4.89 -0.48 -18.65
C GLN A 389 -3.88 -1.02 -19.68
N PRO A 390 -4.05 -0.83 -21.01
CA PRO A 390 -3.04 -1.25 -21.98
C PRO A 390 -1.67 -0.60 -21.78
N ILE A 391 -1.61 0.61 -21.22
CA ILE A 391 -0.35 1.26 -20.84
C ILE A 391 0.24 0.58 -19.60
N TYR A 392 -0.59 0.34 -18.58
CA TYR A 392 -0.16 -0.36 -17.36
C TYR A 392 0.37 -1.76 -17.63
N ASP A 393 -0.28 -2.51 -18.53
CA ASP A 393 0.13 -3.87 -18.88
C ASP A 393 1.56 -3.93 -19.47
N GLN A 394 2.01 -2.86 -20.14
CA GLN A 394 3.37 -2.76 -20.67
C GLN A 394 4.39 -2.29 -19.62
N ILE A 395 4.02 -1.32 -18.76
CA ILE A 395 4.96 -0.74 -17.80
C ILE A 395 5.09 -1.55 -16.50
N ASP A 396 4.04 -2.25 -16.06
CA ASP A 396 4.01 -2.98 -14.77
C ASP A 396 5.23 -3.91 -14.57
N PRO A 397 5.65 -4.71 -15.58
CA PRO A 397 6.81 -5.60 -15.45
C PRO A 397 8.13 -4.87 -15.15
N VAL A 398 8.29 -3.62 -15.62
CA VAL A 398 9.54 -2.85 -15.53
C VAL A 398 9.49 -1.84 -14.38
N PHE A 399 8.35 -1.19 -14.18
CA PHE A 399 8.17 -0.08 -13.24
C PHE A 399 8.56 -0.46 -11.81
N GLY A 400 8.11 -1.63 -11.35
CA GLY A 400 8.47 -2.11 -10.02
C GLY A 400 9.97 -2.38 -9.86
N GLY A 401 10.64 -2.74 -10.96
CA GLY A 401 12.06 -3.07 -11.00
C GLY A 401 12.95 -1.85 -10.76
N ILE A 402 12.57 -0.71 -11.34
CA ILE A 402 13.32 0.56 -11.19
C ILE A 402 13.52 0.92 -9.70
N PHE A 403 12.53 0.67 -8.85
CA PHE A 403 12.55 1.07 -7.44
C PHE A 403 12.93 -0.06 -6.47
N ARG A 404 13.51 -1.15 -6.97
CA ARG A 404 13.83 -2.34 -6.18
C ARG A 404 14.99 -2.10 -5.21
N ALA A 405 14.90 -2.70 -4.01
CA ALA A 405 16.03 -2.88 -3.10
C ALA A 405 16.58 -4.31 -3.25
N GLY A 406 17.84 -4.50 -3.61
CA GLY A 406 18.42 -5.82 -3.89
C GLY A 406 19.77 -5.75 -4.60
N MET A 407 20.14 -6.84 -5.29
CA MET A 407 21.41 -6.91 -6.02
C MET A 407 21.48 -5.81 -7.11
N PRO A 408 22.64 -5.15 -7.28
CA PRO A 408 22.81 -4.12 -8.29
C PRO A 408 22.71 -4.73 -9.69
N THR A 409 21.57 -4.53 -10.35
CA THR A 409 21.48 -4.54 -11.81
C THR A 409 21.44 -3.09 -12.27
N GLY A 410 22.06 -2.76 -13.41
CA GLY A 410 22.13 -1.38 -13.93
C GLY A 410 20.79 -0.70 -14.25
N SER A 411 19.68 -1.37 -13.95
CA SER A 411 18.29 -0.93 -14.11
C SER A 411 17.61 -0.53 -12.79
N THR A 412 18.33 -0.52 -11.65
CA THR A 412 17.74 -0.37 -10.30
C THR A 412 18.27 0.87 -9.57
N LEU A 413 17.36 1.75 -9.15
CA LEU A 413 17.67 3.04 -8.53
C LEU A 413 18.31 2.91 -7.14
N LEU A 414 17.76 2.05 -6.25
CA LEU A 414 18.25 1.96 -4.87
C LEU A 414 19.70 1.44 -4.78
N PRO A 415 20.12 0.43 -5.57
CA PRO A 415 21.51 0.01 -5.58
C PRO A 415 22.48 1.09 -6.06
N HIS A 416 22.09 1.98 -6.98
CA HIS A 416 22.91 3.14 -7.34
C HIS A 416 23.04 4.15 -6.18
N ILE A 417 21.99 4.34 -5.39
CA ILE A 417 22.03 5.17 -4.18
C ILE A 417 22.94 4.55 -3.11
N GLU A 418 22.88 3.23 -2.90
CA GLU A 418 23.78 2.54 -1.98
C GLU A 418 25.23 2.52 -2.50
N ALA A 419 25.46 2.37 -3.81
CA ALA A 419 26.80 2.49 -4.38
C ALA A 419 27.36 3.92 -4.21
N PHE A 420 26.52 4.94 -4.39
CA PHE A 420 26.87 6.33 -4.10
C PHE A 420 27.23 6.51 -2.62
N LYS A 421 26.43 5.96 -1.70
CA LYS A 421 26.71 5.94 -0.26
C LYS A 421 28.09 5.37 0.05
N HIS A 422 28.35 4.14 -0.43
CA HIS A 422 29.59 3.44 -0.17
C HIS A 422 30.79 4.19 -0.74
N SER A 423 30.67 4.77 -1.94
CA SER A 423 31.74 5.55 -2.55
C SER A 423 32.08 6.81 -1.75
N LEU A 424 31.09 7.49 -1.17
CA LEU A 424 31.34 8.62 -0.28
C LEU A 424 31.99 8.18 1.03
N GLN A 425 31.50 7.10 1.64
CA GLN A 425 32.05 6.55 2.88
C GLN A 425 33.52 6.12 2.71
N GLU A 426 33.84 5.46 1.60
CA GLU A 426 35.21 5.06 1.26
C GLU A 426 36.11 6.29 1.10
N LYS A 427 35.66 7.31 0.36
CA LYS A 427 36.46 8.53 0.20
C LYS A 427 36.74 9.24 1.51
N MET A 428 35.75 9.29 2.40
CA MET A 428 35.92 9.84 3.75
C MET A 428 36.90 9.02 4.58
N MET A 429 36.91 7.70 4.41
CA MET A 429 37.88 6.83 5.07
C MET A 429 39.31 7.07 4.54
N GLU A 430 39.50 7.19 3.23
CA GLU A 430 40.80 7.52 2.62
C GLU A 430 41.38 8.85 3.13
N ILE A 431 40.55 9.90 3.17
CA ILE A 431 40.96 11.23 3.66
C ILE A 431 41.38 11.13 5.13
N GLY A 432 40.64 10.36 5.93
CA GLY A 432 41.00 10.15 7.33
C GLY A 432 42.33 9.42 7.52
N VAL A 433 42.61 8.39 6.71
CA VAL A 433 43.86 7.62 6.80
C VAL A 433 45.07 8.47 6.37
N ARG A 434 44.99 9.23 5.27
CA ARG A 434 46.12 10.09 4.81
C ARG A 434 46.49 11.18 5.80
N ASN A 435 45.51 11.66 6.57
CA ASN A 435 45.69 12.82 7.45
C ASN A 435 46.01 12.42 8.89
N GLY A 436 46.27 11.14 9.16
CA GLY A 436 46.54 10.67 10.51
C GLY A 436 45.37 10.93 11.48
N TRP A 437 44.14 11.05 10.98
CA TRP A 437 42.97 11.09 11.85
C TRP A 437 43.03 9.80 12.67
N LYS A 438 43.19 9.93 14.00
CA LYS A 438 43.03 8.78 14.88
C LYS A 438 41.70 8.11 14.52
N TYR A 439 41.67 6.78 14.60
CA TYR A 439 40.49 5.97 14.26
C TYR A 439 39.20 6.44 14.98
N GLU A 440 39.36 7.22 16.05
CA GLU A 440 38.36 7.84 16.93
C GLU A 440 38.00 9.31 16.62
N SER A 441 38.43 9.90 15.49
CA SER A 441 38.04 11.29 15.16
C SER A 441 36.51 11.42 15.06
N TYR A 442 35.90 12.12 16.02
CA TYR A 442 34.45 12.40 16.08
C TYR A 442 33.91 13.00 14.78
N LYS A 443 34.75 13.80 14.10
CA LYS A 443 34.44 14.43 12.81
C LYS A 443 34.25 13.39 11.69
N LYS A 444 35.12 12.37 11.63
CA LYS A 444 34.97 11.25 10.67
C LYS A 444 33.69 10.47 10.93
N SER A 445 33.44 10.13 12.19
CA SER A 445 32.26 9.40 12.61
C SER A 445 30.98 10.18 12.31
N PHE A 446 30.95 11.49 12.57
CA PHE A 446 29.84 12.38 12.22
C PHE A 446 29.53 12.32 10.73
N LEU A 447 30.53 12.55 9.87
CA LEU A 447 30.34 12.59 8.42
C LEU A 447 29.78 11.27 7.85
N ILE A 448 30.33 10.13 8.28
CA ILE A 448 29.84 8.80 7.85
C ILE A 448 28.40 8.56 8.31
N GLN A 449 28.09 8.99 9.52
CA GLN A 449 26.77 8.82 10.13
C GLN A 449 25.73 9.72 9.46
N GLU A 450 26.06 10.98 9.22
CA GLU A 450 25.17 11.96 8.61
C GLU A 450 24.88 11.60 7.14
N ILE A 451 25.87 11.08 6.39
CA ILE A 451 25.61 10.48 5.07
C ILE A 451 24.57 9.36 5.17
N SER A 452 24.73 8.47 6.14
CA SER A 452 23.80 7.35 6.33
C SER A 452 22.39 7.82 6.66
N ALA A 453 22.26 8.88 7.46
CA ALA A 453 20.97 9.51 7.78
C ALA A 453 20.34 10.19 6.56
N ILE A 454 21.10 11.00 5.82
CA ILE A 454 20.63 11.71 4.61
C ILE A 454 20.10 10.71 3.57
N LEU A 455 20.88 9.66 3.30
CA LEU A 455 20.51 8.65 2.30
C LEU A 455 19.36 7.76 2.79
N GLY A 456 19.30 7.44 4.09
CA GLY A 456 18.12 6.80 4.69
C GLY A 456 16.84 7.65 4.55
N GLY A 457 16.97 8.98 4.64
CA GLY A 457 15.87 9.93 4.41
C GLY A 457 15.44 10.08 2.94
N LEU A 458 16.23 9.60 1.98
CA LEU A 458 15.86 9.60 0.55
C LEU A 458 14.91 8.47 0.19
N GLU A 459 15.02 7.29 0.81
CA GLU A 459 14.13 6.16 0.53
C GLU A 459 12.65 6.55 0.69
N ASP A 460 12.30 7.19 1.81
CA ASP A 460 10.94 7.66 2.08
C ASP A 460 10.47 8.71 1.07
N TYR A 461 11.39 9.55 0.58
CA TYR A 461 11.10 10.55 -0.45
C TYR A 461 10.80 9.88 -1.80
N ILE A 462 11.63 8.91 -2.21
CA ILE A 462 11.48 8.14 -3.44
C ILE A 462 10.16 7.36 -3.43
N LEU A 463 9.83 6.69 -2.33
CA LEU A 463 8.58 5.94 -2.19
C LEU A 463 7.33 6.81 -2.37
N ARG A 464 7.33 8.03 -1.81
CA ARG A 464 6.21 8.98 -2.00
C ARG A 464 6.07 9.45 -3.45
N LYS A 465 7.18 9.65 -4.14
CA LYS A 465 7.19 10.08 -5.54
C LYS A 465 6.85 8.94 -6.50
N LYS A 466 7.27 7.70 -6.22
CA LYS A 466 6.90 6.48 -6.95
C LYS A 466 5.39 6.39 -7.16
N ARG A 467 4.60 6.60 -6.10
CA ARG A 467 3.12 6.63 -6.20
C ARG A 467 2.63 7.65 -7.22
N ARG A 468 3.09 8.89 -7.09
CA ARG A 468 2.68 10.00 -7.95
C ARG A 468 3.02 9.75 -9.42
N ILE A 469 4.15 9.12 -9.68
CA ILE A 469 4.56 8.71 -11.03
C ILE A 469 3.57 7.66 -11.55
N TYR A 470 3.31 6.58 -10.80
CA TYR A 470 2.43 5.50 -11.26
C TYR A 470 1.00 5.96 -11.55
N GLU A 471 0.42 6.80 -10.69
CA GLU A 471 -0.95 7.31 -10.80
C GLU A 471 -1.11 8.42 -11.86
N SER A 472 -0.01 8.99 -12.38
CA SER A 472 -0.08 10.14 -13.26
C SER A 472 -0.77 9.83 -14.59
N LEU A 473 -0.71 8.58 -15.06
CA LEU A 473 -1.35 8.15 -16.32
C LEU A 473 -2.87 8.24 -16.22
N THR A 474 -3.48 7.50 -15.29
CA THR A 474 -4.94 7.52 -15.10
C THR A 474 -5.44 8.90 -14.71
N THR A 475 -4.68 9.64 -13.89
CA THR A 475 -5.06 11.01 -13.49
C THR A 475 -5.08 11.95 -14.70
N SER A 476 -4.09 11.87 -15.59
CA SER A 476 -4.05 12.69 -16.80
C SER A 476 -5.24 12.37 -17.71
N VAL A 477 -5.50 11.09 -17.96
CA VAL A 477 -6.63 10.64 -18.79
C VAL A 477 -7.97 11.08 -18.20
N GLN A 478 -8.15 10.96 -16.88
CA GLN A 478 -9.37 11.41 -16.21
C GLN A 478 -9.60 12.91 -16.37
N ASN A 479 -8.55 13.72 -16.25
CA ASN A 479 -8.65 15.17 -16.41
C ASN A 479 -9.08 15.54 -17.84
N ASP A 480 -8.52 14.86 -18.85
CA ASP A 480 -8.84 15.08 -20.26
C ASP A 480 -10.28 14.64 -20.59
N LEU A 481 -10.79 13.59 -19.94
CA LEU A 481 -12.15 13.09 -20.15
C LEU A 481 -13.22 13.78 -19.31
N LYS A 482 -12.83 14.58 -18.31
CA LYS A 482 -13.74 15.25 -17.40
C LYS A 482 -14.82 16.07 -18.12
N PRO A 483 -14.51 16.89 -19.15
CA PRO A 483 -15.53 17.63 -19.89
C PRO A 483 -16.56 16.71 -20.57
N CYS A 484 -16.12 15.55 -21.07
CA CYS A 484 -17.00 14.57 -21.72
C CYS A 484 -17.96 13.92 -20.71
N TYR A 485 -17.50 13.69 -19.47
CA TYR A 485 -18.34 13.21 -18.39
C TYR A 485 -19.37 14.27 -17.98
N GLU A 486 -18.96 15.52 -17.84
CA GLU A 486 -19.87 16.62 -17.51
C GLU A 486 -20.97 16.79 -18.56
N GLU A 487 -20.62 16.76 -19.86
CA GLU A 487 -21.58 16.80 -20.96
C GLU A 487 -22.56 15.62 -20.91
N ALA A 488 -22.04 14.39 -20.77
CA ALA A 488 -22.87 13.19 -20.73
C ALA A 488 -23.81 13.16 -19.51
N ALA A 489 -23.38 13.70 -18.36
CA ALA A 489 -24.18 13.75 -17.13
C ALA A 489 -25.45 14.61 -17.27
N GLN A 490 -25.43 15.64 -18.12
CA GLN A 490 -26.56 16.54 -18.33
C GLN A 490 -27.69 15.94 -19.19
N ILE A 491 -27.42 14.82 -19.87
CA ILE A 491 -28.41 14.21 -20.78
C ILE A 491 -29.58 13.61 -19.99
N ALA A 492 -30.79 13.97 -20.41
CA ALA A 492 -32.05 13.43 -19.90
C ALA A 492 -33.04 13.16 -21.05
N GLY A 493 -34.15 12.48 -20.77
CA GLY A 493 -35.26 12.26 -21.71
C GLY A 493 -35.17 11.00 -22.58
N LYS A 494 -36.01 10.93 -23.63
CA LYS A 494 -36.13 9.75 -24.53
C LYS A 494 -34.77 9.37 -25.10
N LYS A 495 -34.42 8.09 -25.19
CA LYS A 495 -33.11 7.59 -25.71
C LYS A 495 -31.86 8.17 -25.00
N ALA A 496 -31.97 8.64 -23.75
CA ALA A 496 -30.84 9.19 -23.00
C ALA A 496 -29.64 8.23 -22.94
N CYS A 497 -29.87 6.93 -22.74
CA CYS A 497 -28.80 5.92 -22.67
C CYS A 497 -27.90 5.95 -23.91
N GLU A 498 -28.49 5.88 -25.11
CA GLU A 498 -27.72 5.87 -26.36
C GLU A 498 -27.04 7.20 -26.62
N ARG A 499 -27.73 8.33 -26.38
CA ARG A 499 -27.10 9.66 -26.48
C ARG A 499 -25.88 9.80 -25.56
N MET A 500 -25.96 9.29 -24.33
CA MET A 500 -24.85 9.32 -23.39
C MET A 500 -23.67 8.48 -23.87
N LYS A 501 -23.92 7.26 -24.36
CA LYS A 501 -22.87 6.43 -24.95
C LYS A 501 -22.21 7.11 -26.15
N ASP A 502 -23.00 7.76 -26.99
CA ASP A 502 -22.49 8.46 -28.16
C ASP A 502 -21.65 9.68 -27.79
N VAL A 503 -22.07 10.47 -26.79
CA VAL A 503 -21.26 11.58 -26.25
C VAL A 503 -19.95 11.05 -25.67
N LEU A 504 -19.99 10.00 -24.85
CA LEU A 504 -18.77 9.39 -24.30
C LEU A 504 -17.86 8.86 -25.39
N ARG A 505 -18.39 8.19 -26.42
CA ARG A 505 -17.60 7.67 -27.55
C ARG A 505 -16.94 8.81 -28.33
N ARG A 506 -17.72 9.81 -28.76
CA ARG A 506 -17.19 10.96 -29.50
C ARG A 506 -16.18 11.76 -28.67
N GLY A 507 -16.46 11.94 -27.37
CA GLY A 507 -15.57 12.64 -26.44
C GLY A 507 -14.22 11.95 -26.31
N VAL A 508 -14.22 10.64 -26.07
CA VAL A 508 -12.98 9.83 -26.02
C VAL A 508 -12.27 9.84 -27.38
N GLU A 509 -12.99 9.67 -28.49
CA GLU A 509 -12.39 9.70 -29.84
C GLU A 509 -11.71 11.04 -30.15
N ARG A 510 -12.36 12.16 -29.78
CA ARG A 510 -11.78 13.50 -29.90
C ARG A 510 -10.50 13.63 -29.06
N GLN A 511 -10.55 13.25 -27.79
CA GLN A 511 -9.39 13.33 -26.90
C GLN A 511 -8.23 12.44 -27.36
N VAL A 512 -8.51 11.25 -27.89
CA VAL A 512 -7.48 10.38 -28.47
C VAL A 512 -6.88 10.99 -29.75
N ALA A 513 -7.69 11.64 -30.59
CA ALA A 513 -7.20 12.37 -31.76
C ALA A 513 -6.32 13.56 -31.39
N GLU A 514 -6.64 14.26 -30.30
CA GLU A 514 -5.86 15.37 -29.74
C GLU A 514 -4.60 14.90 -28.96
N GLY A 515 -4.39 13.59 -28.81
CA GLY A 515 -3.19 13.04 -28.18
C GLY A 515 -3.27 12.83 -26.66
N MET A 516 -4.45 12.49 -26.12
CA MET A 516 -4.65 12.22 -24.68
C MET A 516 -3.67 11.20 -24.08
N PHE A 517 -3.35 10.13 -24.80
CA PHE A 517 -2.43 9.11 -24.30
C PHE A 517 -0.98 9.60 -24.32
N GLU A 518 -0.59 10.37 -25.33
CA GLU A 518 0.71 11.01 -25.45
C GLU A 518 0.91 12.05 -24.33
N ARG A 519 -0.12 12.84 -24.01
CA ARG A 519 -0.09 13.75 -22.86
C ARG A 519 0.06 13.01 -21.53
N ALA A 520 -0.63 11.87 -21.37
CA ALA A 520 -0.48 11.03 -20.18
C ALA A 520 0.95 10.46 -20.05
N GLN A 521 1.52 9.99 -21.15
CA GLN A 521 2.92 9.57 -21.23
C GLN A 521 3.88 10.70 -20.84
N GLU A 522 3.71 11.90 -21.40
CA GLU A 522 4.54 13.06 -21.09
C GLU A 522 4.41 13.46 -19.62
N ARG A 523 3.19 13.37 -19.06
CA ARG A 523 2.96 13.61 -17.64
C ARG A 523 3.75 12.66 -16.75
N MET A 524 3.83 11.37 -17.11
CA MET A 524 4.63 10.39 -16.38
C MET A 524 6.13 10.66 -16.51
N ARG A 525 6.63 10.96 -17.71
CA ARG A 525 8.03 11.35 -17.95
C ARG A 525 8.43 12.57 -17.11
N HIS A 526 7.58 13.59 -17.08
CA HIS A 526 7.79 14.76 -16.24
C HIS A 526 7.86 14.40 -14.74
N GLN A 527 7.03 13.47 -14.25
CA GLN A 527 7.15 13.02 -12.85
C GLN A 527 8.47 12.28 -12.56
N PHE A 528 9.01 11.51 -13.52
CA PHE A 528 10.34 10.91 -13.40
C PHE A 528 11.44 11.98 -13.35
N GLN A 529 11.36 13.01 -14.21
CA GLN A 529 12.31 14.11 -14.20
C GLN A 529 12.26 14.91 -12.88
N LEU A 530 11.06 15.16 -12.34
CA LEU A 530 10.90 15.77 -11.02
C LEU A 530 11.48 14.91 -9.89
N LEU A 531 11.40 13.58 -10.00
CA LEU A 531 12.03 12.68 -9.04
C LEU A 531 13.55 12.78 -9.13
N LYS A 532 14.14 12.73 -10.33
CA LYS A 532 15.59 12.88 -10.54
C LYS A 532 16.10 14.17 -9.91
N ASN A 533 15.56 15.31 -10.34
CA ASN A 533 15.96 16.62 -9.84
C ASN A 533 15.79 16.70 -8.32
N GLY A 534 14.69 16.18 -7.79
CA GLY A 534 14.46 16.19 -6.35
C GLY A 534 15.39 15.29 -5.53
N ILE A 535 15.91 14.19 -6.11
CA ILE A 535 16.97 13.38 -5.47
C ILE A 535 18.28 14.18 -5.47
N THR A 536 18.70 14.72 -6.62
CA THR A 536 19.93 15.52 -6.74
C THR A 536 19.92 16.69 -5.77
N GLU A 537 18.88 17.52 -5.80
CA GLU A 537 18.81 18.73 -4.98
C GLU A 537 18.82 18.40 -3.48
N LYS A 538 18.13 17.33 -3.08
CA LYS A 538 18.11 16.90 -1.68
C LYS A 538 19.48 16.37 -1.23
N VAL A 539 20.13 15.53 -2.04
CA VAL A 539 21.49 15.03 -1.75
C VAL A 539 22.48 16.19 -1.67
N LYS A 540 22.49 17.06 -2.69
CA LYS A 540 23.40 18.20 -2.81
C LYS A 540 23.24 19.17 -1.65
N GLY A 541 22.00 19.57 -1.33
CA GLY A 541 21.69 20.48 -0.24
C GLY A 541 22.06 19.91 1.13
N SER A 542 21.71 18.65 1.39
CA SER A 542 22.02 18.00 2.67
C SER A 542 23.53 17.78 2.86
N ILE A 543 24.26 17.33 1.84
CA ILE A 543 25.72 17.17 1.93
C ILE A 543 26.40 18.54 2.04
N ALA A 544 25.96 19.56 1.31
CA ALA A 544 26.53 20.90 1.45
C ALA A 544 26.36 21.46 2.87
N THR A 545 25.19 21.21 3.50
CA THR A 545 24.91 21.59 4.89
C THR A 545 25.85 20.83 5.85
N MET A 546 25.95 19.51 5.71
CA MET A 546 26.86 18.67 6.50
C MET A 546 28.32 19.14 6.40
N LEU A 547 28.81 19.40 5.18
CA LEU A 547 30.18 19.87 4.97
C LEU A 547 30.40 21.25 5.59
N THR A 548 29.40 22.13 5.55
CA THR A 548 29.48 23.46 6.18
C THR A 548 29.55 23.34 7.71
N LEU A 549 28.70 22.51 8.31
CA LEU A 549 28.71 22.24 9.75
C LEU A 549 30.03 21.61 10.21
N ALA A 550 30.58 20.68 9.42
CA ALA A 550 31.89 20.11 9.70
C ALA A 550 33.03 21.14 9.57
N SER A 551 32.89 22.14 8.70
CA SER A 551 33.91 23.20 8.52
C SER A 551 33.83 24.36 9.51
N SER A 552 32.72 24.55 10.22
CA SER A 552 32.51 25.68 11.15
C SER A 552 33.23 25.57 12.51
N GLN A 553 34.28 24.73 12.62
CA GLN A 553 35.09 24.64 13.83
C GLN A 553 35.93 25.92 13.99
N GLY A 554 35.88 26.57 15.16
CA GLY A 554 36.75 27.70 15.49
C GLY A 554 36.18 29.11 15.29
N ASP A 555 34.95 29.27 14.76
CA ASP A 555 34.41 30.60 14.44
C ASP A 555 33.73 31.28 15.65
N GLY A 556 34.51 31.61 16.69
CA GLY A 556 34.24 32.62 17.73
C GLY A 556 32.94 32.59 18.56
N LEU A 557 31.99 31.71 18.28
CA LEU A 557 30.65 31.65 18.88
C LEU A 557 30.52 30.53 19.94
N TYR A 558 31.62 30.19 20.60
CA TYR A 558 31.64 29.18 21.66
C TYR A 558 30.88 29.67 22.90
N LYS A 559 29.59 29.41 22.95
CA LYS A 559 28.98 29.02 24.23
C LYS A 559 29.32 27.54 24.39
N GLU A 560 30.02 27.18 25.46
CA GLU A 560 30.29 25.79 25.84
C GLU A 560 29.02 24.96 25.62
N LEU A 561 29.06 24.07 24.63
CA LEU A 561 28.00 23.09 24.45
C LEU A 561 28.09 22.11 25.62
N ALA A 562 26.96 21.56 26.04
CA ALA A 562 26.92 20.62 27.15
C ALA A 562 27.89 19.44 26.91
N ASP A 563 28.56 18.98 27.97
CA ASP A 563 29.34 17.74 27.92
C ASP A 563 28.39 16.56 27.75
N VAL A 564 28.44 15.92 26.59
CA VAL A 564 27.57 14.80 26.20
C VAL A 564 28.34 13.47 26.11
N LYS A 565 29.52 13.37 26.75
CA LYS A 565 30.36 12.15 26.68
C LYS A 565 29.69 10.90 27.24
N SER A 566 28.86 11.03 28.28
CA SER A 566 28.07 9.91 28.83
C SER A 566 27.06 9.38 27.81
N GLU A 567 26.27 10.29 27.25
CA GLU A 567 25.23 10.03 26.27
C GLU A 567 25.84 9.45 24.99
N TYR A 568 27.01 9.95 24.58
CA TYR A 568 27.78 9.39 23.48
C TYR A 568 28.10 7.91 23.70
N LYS A 569 28.68 7.54 24.86
CA LYS A 569 29.06 6.15 25.16
C LYS A 569 27.84 5.22 25.19
N GLU A 570 26.73 5.68 25.76
CA GLU A 570 25.48 4.92 25.75
C GLU A 570 24.95 4.73 24.32
N MET A 571 24.92 5.80 23.53
CA MET A 571 24.43 5.76 22.16
C MET A 571 25.32 4.91 21.25
N GLU A 572 26.63 4.96 21.43
CA GLU A 572 27.58 4.12 20.69
C GLU A 572 27.37 2.64 21.01
N LYS A 573 27.13 2.29 22.28
CA LYS A 573 26.78 0.92 22.68
C LYS A 573 25.49 0.47 22.01
N LEU A 574 24.44 1.30 22.05
CA LEU A 574 23.16 1.01 21.40
C LEU A 574 23.31 0.85 19.88
N HIS A 575 24.06 1.73 19.23
CA HIS A 575 24.31 1.68 17.80
C HIS A 575 25.07 0.39 17.41
N ARG A 576 26.10 0.00 18.17
CA ARG A 576 26.82 -1.26 17.98
C ARG A 576 25.93 -2.48 18.14
N SER A 577 25.15 -2.56 19.23
CA SER A 577 24.22 -3.68 19.45
C SER A 577 23.19 -3.81 18.32
N LEU A 578 22.68 -2.70 17.79
CA LEU A 578 21.76 -2.72 16.65
C LEU A 578 22.42 -3.25 15.37
N LYS A 579 23.69 -2.90 15.14
CA LYS A 579 24.48 -3.38 14.00
C LYS A 579 24.73 -4.89 14.10
N GLU A 580 25.15 -5.38 15.26
CA GLU A 580 25.36 -6.81 15.51
C GLU A 580 24.06 -7.61 15.32
N VAL A 581 22.93 -7.10 15.80
CA VAL A 581 21.61 -7.73 15.60
C VAL A 581 21.26 -7.79 14.10
N ALA A 582 21.61 -6.77 13.33
CA ALA A 582 21.37 -6.74 11.89
C ALA A 582 22.25 -7.76 11.15
N GLU A 583 23.54 -7.83 11.46
CA GLU A 583 24.49 -8.80 10.89
C GLU A 583 24.09 -10.24 11.22
N ASN A 584 23.76 -10.51 12.48
CA ASN A 584 23.24 -11.82 12.90
C ASN A 584 21.94 -12.21 12.18
N ALA A 585 21.06 -11.25 11.89
CA ALA A 585 19.84 -11.51 11.13
C ALA A 585 20.11 -11.80 9.64
N VAL A 586 21.19 -11.25 9.06
CA VAL A 586 21.64 -11.61 7.69
C VAL A 586 22.24 -13.01 7.69
N LEU A 587 23.13 -13.32 8.64
CA LEU A 587 23.74 -14.65 8.78
C LEU A 587 22.69 -15.74 8.97
N ARG A 588 21.70 -15.53 9.84
CA ARG A 588 20.60 -16.49 10.04
C ARG A 588 19.77 -16.73 8.78
N ARG A 589 19.53 -15.69 7.97
CA ARG A 589 18.84 -15.83 6.68
C ARG A 589 19.67 -16.60 5.66
N GLY A 590 20.96 -16.26 5.53
CA GLY A 590 21.89 -17.00 4.66
C GLY A 590 21.96 -18.48 5.05
N MET A 591 21.96 -18.77 6.35
CA MET A 591 21.95 -20.14 6.86
C MET A 591 20.61 -20.86 6.62
N GLN A 592 19.47 -20.16 6.76
CA GLN A 592 18.15 -20.72 6.38
C GLN A 592 18.05 -21.02 4.88
N ASP A 593 18.50 -20.12 4.02
CA ASP A 593 18.48 -20.32 2.57
C ASP A 593 19.42 -21.46 2.15
N PHE A 594 20.58 -21.57 2.80
CA PHE A 594 21.50 -22.69 2.65
C PHE A 594 20.82 -24.03 3.03
N LEU A 595 20.18 -24.09 4.19
CA LEU A 595 19.47 -25.29 4.65
C LEU A 595 18.26 -25.66 3.77
N LEU A 596 17.52 -24.67 3.26
CA LEU A 596 16.42 -24.88 2.32
C LEU A 596 16.91 -25.43 0.97
N ARG A 597 18.07 -24.99 0.49
CA ARG A 597 18.71 -25.53 -0.73
C ARG A 597 19.25 -26.96 -0.53
N MET A 598 19.64 -27.31 0.69
CA MET A 598 20.14 -28.64 1.06
C MET A 598 19.03 -29.65 1.36
N SER A 599 17.76 -29.23 1.43
CA SER A 599 16.63 -30.12 1.67
C SER A 599 16.34 -30.95 0.41
N PRO A 600 16.47 -32.29 0.43
CA PRO A 600 16.25 -33.10 -0.76
C PRO A 600 14.80 -33.01 -1.18
N SER A 601 14.55 -32.58 -2.42
CA SER A 601 13.25 -32.71 -3.05
C SER A 601 12.85 -34.19 -3.00
N LYS A 602 11.73 -34.52 -2.35
CA LYS A 602 11.08 -35.82 -2.53
C LYS A 602 10.59 -35.91 -3.98
N ALA A 603 11.51 -36.22 -4.90
CA ALA A 603 11.18 -36.71 -6.22
C ALA A 603 10.51 -38.07 -6.01
N VAL A 604 9.24 -38.15 -6.36
CA VAL A 604 8.50 -39.41 -6.43
C VAL A 604 9.23 -40.30 -7.45
N PRO A 605 9.57 -41.58 -7.15
CA PRO A 605 10.19 -42.45 -8.13
C PRO A 605 9.17 -42.71 -9.25
N HIS A 606 9.57 -42.45 -10.49
CA HIS A 606 8.86 -42.98 -11.65
C HIS A 606 8.86 -44.51 -11.56
N LYS A 607 7.65 -45.10 -11.48
CA LYS A 607 7.37 -46.43 -11.99
C LYS A 607 6.21 -46.32 -12.96
#